data_AF-A0A175RMS6-F1
#
_entry.id   AF-A0A175RMS6-F1
#
_cell.length_a   1.000
_cell.length_b   1.000
_cell.length_c   1.000
_cell.angle_alpha   90.00
_cell.angle_beta   90.00
_cell.angle_gamma   90.00
#
_symmetry.space_group_name_H-M   'P 1'
#
loop_
_entity.id
_entity.type
_entity.pdbx_description
1 polymer ?
#
loop_
_entity_poly.entity_id
_entity_poly.type
_entity_poly.pdbx_seq_one_letter_code
_entity_poly.pdbx_strand_id
1 'polypeptide(L)'
;MAREDLHFRLRIPESLKEQVEKASLENRRSMTAEIIARLEASFEAPQELASPYEALIQKILDSVETNMKSRMDTMFEDLLGSDSEQSAVKKRRE
;
A
#
# COMPACT_ATOMS: atom_id res chain seq x y z
N MET A 1 -4.08 -43.96 9.18
CA MET A 1 -3.54 -42.71 8.61
C MET A 1 -2.22 -42.47 9.31
N ALA A 2 -1.11 -42.74 8.61
CA ALA A 2 0.22 -42.54 9.18
C ALA A 2 0.38 -41.07 9.52
N ARG A 3 0.83 -40.75 10.73
CA ARG A 3 1.29 -39.39 11.03
C ARG A 3 2.46 -39.11 10.10
N GLU A 4 2.27 -38.27 9.10
CA GLU A 4 3.31 -37.76 8.20
C GLU A 4 4.22 -36.75 8.91
N ASP A 5 4.56 -37.00 10.18
CA ASP A 5 5.45 -36.13 10.95
C ASP A 5 6.89 -36.41 10.47
N LEU A 6 7.28 -35.71 9.41
CA LEU A 6 8.63 -35.75 8.87
C LEU A 6 9.58 -35.11 9.89
N HIS A 7 10.45 -35.91 10.52
CA HIS A 7 11.47 -35.38 11.43
C HIS A 7 12.59 -34.67 10.66
N PHE A 8 12.55 -33.33 10.69
CA PHE A 8 13.55 -32.48 10.08
C PHE A 8 14.68 -32.15 11.08
N ARG A 9 15.93 -32.51 10.76
CA ARG A 9 17.11 -32.08 11.55
C ARG A 9 17.57 -30.70 11.11
N LEU A 10 17.00 -29.67 11.74
CA LEU A 10 17.34 -28.27 11.50
C LEU A 10 18.77 -27.96 12.02
N ARG A 11 19.63 -27.39 11.18
CA ARG A 11 20.91 -26.81 11.62
C ARG A 11 20.70 -25.31 11.82
N ILE A 12 20.73 -24.87 13.07
CA ILE A 12 20.54 -23.46 13.45
C ILE A 12 21.69 -22.98 14.34
N PRO A 13 22.05 -21.70 14.26
CA PRO A 13 23.01 -21.11 15.18
C PRO A 13 22.44 -21.09 16.61
N GLU A 14 23.33 -21.18 17.59
CA GLU A 14 22.97 -21.26 19.02
C GLU A 14 22.14 -20.06 19.48
N SER A 15 22.52 -18.85 19.04
CA SER A 15 21.78 -17.63 19.34
C SER A 15 20.33 -17.63 18.84
N LEU A 16 20.05 -18.32 17.72
CA LEU A 16 18.69 -18.43 17.21
C LEU A 16 17.89 -19.48 18.00
N LYS A 17 18.55 -20.57 18.40
CA LYS A 17 17.93 -21.60 19.25
C LYS A 17 17.45 -21.01 20.58
N GLU A 18 18.29 -20.22 21.24
CA GLU A 18 17.95 -19.55 22.51
C GLU A 18 16.75 -18.60 22.37
N GLN A 19 16.69 -17.84 21.28
CA GLN A 19 15.56 -16.95 21.00
C GLN A 19 14.25 -17.72 20.82
N VAL A 20 14.29 -18.85 20.11
CA VAL A 20 13.12 -19.72 19.93
C VAL A 20 12.70 -20.35 21.25
N GLU A 21 13.66 -20.80 22.06
CA GLU A 21 13.39 -21.39 23.38
C GLU A 21 12.68 -20.38 24.29
N LYS A 22 13.22 -19.15 24.38
CA LYS A 22 12.60 -18.06 25.13
C LYS A 22 11.18 -17.75 24.63
N ALA A 23 11.00 -17.60 23.32
CA ALA A 23 9.68 -17.33 22.73
C ALA A 23 8.68 -18.47 22.99
N SER A 24 9.14 -19.72 22.96
CA SER A 24 8.29 -20.88 23.23
C SER A 24 7.79 -20.90 24.69
N LEU A 25 8.64 -20.50 25.64
CA LEU A 25 8.28 -20.35 27.06
C LEU A 25 7.25 -19.23 27.26
N GLU A 26 7.48 -18.08 26.63
CA GLU A 26 6.56 -16.92 26.67
C GLU A 26 5.19 -17.28 26.09
N ASN A 27 5.16 -18.01 24.97
CA ASN A 27 3.95 -18.45 24.29
C ASN A 27 3.36 -19.75 24.85
N ARG A 28 3.95 -20.31 25.93
CA ARG A 28 3.50 -21.54 26.60
C ARG A 28 3.31 -22.74 25.66
N ARG A 29 4.23 -22.91 24.71
CA ARG A 29 4.22 -24.00 23.73
C ARG A 29 5.57 -24.68 23.62
N SER A 30 5.62 -25.86 23.01
CA SER A 30 6.90 -26.54 22.78
C SER A 30 7.75 -25.76 21.76
N MET A 31 9.07 -25.91 21.82
CA MET A 31 9.97 -25.30 20.81
C MET A 31 9.57 -25.68 19.39
N THR A 32 9.19 -26.94 19.14
CA THR A 32 8.75 -27.39 17.81
C THR A 32 7.47 -26.67 17.39
N ALA A 33 6.49 -26.50 18.28
CA ALA A 33 5.26 -25.77 18.00
C ALA A 33 5.53 -24.27 17.73
N GLU A 34 6.49 -23.66 18.43
CA GLU A 34 6.94 -22.29 18.16
C GLU A 34 7.56 -22.15 16.78
N ILE A 35 8.42 -23.09 16.39
CA ILE A 35 9.06 -23.10 15.07
C ILE A 35 8.00 -23.24 13.98
N ILE A 36 7.08 -24.20 14.11
CA ILE A 36 6.02 -24.43 13.12
C ILE A 36 5.17 -23.19 12.96
N ALA A 37 4.66 -22.63 14.06
CA ALA A 37 3.80 -21.46 13.98
C ALA A 37 4.50 -20.22 13.40
N ARG A 38 5.81 -20.03 13.64
CA ARG A 38 6.57 -18.96 12.99
C ARG A 38 6.73 -19.19 11.50
N LEU A 39 6.94 -20.44 11.08
CA LEU A 39 7.02 -20.79 9.67
C LEU A 39 5.67 -20.59 9.00
N GLU A 40 4.57 -21.10 9.57
CA GLU A 40 3.20 -20.89 9.08
C GLU A 40 2.88 -19.39 8.95
N ALA A 41 3.15 -18.61 10.00
CA ALA A 41 2.96 -17.16 9.96
C ALA A 41 3.78 -16.47 8.86
N SER A 42 4.96 -16.99 8.49
CA SER A 42 5.76 -16.43 7.39
C SER A 42 5.16 -16.67 6.00
N PHE A 43 4.31 -17.70 5.85
CA PHE A 43 3.59 -18.00 4.61
C PHE A 43 2.17 -17.42 4.61
N GLU A 44 1.57 -17.21 5.79
CA GLU A 44 0.24 -16.62 5.95
C GLU A 44 0.25 -15.10 5.96
N ALA A 45 1.38 -14.46 6.32
CA ALA A 45 1.49 -13.01 6.18
C ALA A 45 1.28 -12.66 4.70
N PRO A 46 0.25 -11.86 4.36
CA PRO A 46 0.15 -11.33 3.01
C PRO A 46 1.46 -10.60 2.72
N GLN A 47 2.16 -10.98 1.65
CA GLN A 47 3.27 -10.18 1.13
C GLN A 47 2.85 -8.75 0.75
N GLU A 48 1.55 -8.48 0.81
CA GLU A 48 0.99 -7.14 0.77
C GLU A 48 1.20 -6.44 2.13
N LEU A 49 2.44 -5.98 2.34
CA LEU A 49 2.61 -4.59 2.76
C LEU A 49 2.13 -3.69 1.59
N ALA A 50 0.87 -3.84 1.16
CA ALA A 50 0.14 -2.74 0.59
C ALA A 50 0.23 -1.68 1.67
N SER A 51 1.03 -0.64 1.39
CA SER A 51 1.24 0.45 2.32
C SER A 51 -0.14 0.81 2.88
N PRO A 52 -0.35 0.92 4.21
CA PRO A 52 -1.66 1.30 4.75
C PRO A 52 -2.17 2.63 4.19
N TYR A 53 -1.30 3.35 3.47
CA TYR A 53 -1.57 4.58 2.75
C TYR A 53 -1.84 4.40 1.25
N GLU A 54 -1.81 3.21 0.66
CA GLU A 54 -1.96 3.01 -0.79
C GLU A 54 -3.32 3.47 -1.31
N ALA A 55 -4.40 3.07 -0.63
CA ALA A 55 -5.75 3.55 -0.93
C ALA A 55 -5.90 5.07 -0.68
N LEU A 56 -5.19 5.61 0.33
CA LEU A 56 -5.19 7.05 0.63
C LEU A 56 -4.43 7.85 -0.45
N ILE A 57 -3.28 7.35 -0.90
CA ILE A 57 -2.45 7.93 -1.95
C ILE A 57 -3.24 7.97 -3.26
N GLN A 58 -3.91 6.87 -3.63
CA GLN A 58 -4.73 6.83 -4.84
C GLN A 58 -5.84 7.88 -4.80
N LYS A 59 -6.56 7.97 -3.67
CA LYS A 59 -7.62 8.97 -3.49
C LYS A 59 -7.10 10.41 -3.57
N ILE A 60 -5.92 10.67 -3.03
CA ILE A 60 -5.27 11.99 -3.14
C ILE A 60 -4.94 12.28 -4.61
N LEU A 61 -4.33 11.34 -5.33
CA LEU A 61 -3.98 11.51 -6.75
C LEU A 61 -5.21 11.80 -7.61
N ASP A 62 -6.30 11.04 -7.44
CA ASP A 62 -7.55 11.24 -8.17
C ASP A 62 -8.16 12.63 -7.90
N SER A 63 -8.08 13.09 -6.65
CA SER A 63 -8.56 14.43 -6.28
C SER A 63 -7.71 15.55 -6.87
N VAL A 64 -6.39 15.36 -6.99
CA VAL A 64 -5.49 16.34 -7.62
C VAL A 64 -5.78 16.42 -9.11
N GLU A 65 -5.97 15.28 -9.79
CA GLU A 65 -6.31 15.23 -11.20
C GLU A 65 -7.65 15.91 -11.49
N THR A 66 -8.67 15.63 -10.67
CA THR A 66 -9.99 16.24 -10.82
C THR A 66 -9.95 17.75 -10.64
N ASN A 67 -9.24 18.24 -9.62
CA ASN A 67 -9.08 19.68 -9.40
C ASN A 67 -8.30 20.37 -10.52
N MET A 68 -7.25 19.73 -11.05
CA MET A 68 -6.50 20.28 -12.19
C MET A 68 -7.36 20.36 -13.44
N LYS A 69 -8.14 19.32 -13.77
CA LYS A 69 -9.05 19.32 -14.91
C LYS A 69 -10.08 20.44 -14.81
N SER A 70 -10.79 20.53 -13.70
CA SER A 70 -11.78 21.60 -13.51
C SER A 70 -11.16 22.99 -13.62
N ARG A 71 -9.96 23.18 -13.08
CA ARG A 71 -9.27 24.47 -13.15
C ARG A 71 -8.78 24.80 -14.56
N MET A 72 -8.37 23.80 -15.33
CA MET A 72 -8.03 23.97 -16.74
C MET A 72 -9.27 24.30 -17.58
N ASP A 73 -10.40 23.62 -17.35
CA ASP A 73 -11.65 23.89 -18.06
C ASP A 73 -12.11 25.33 -17.84
N THR A 74 -12.10 25.81 -16.58
CA THR A 74 -12.43 27.21 -16.28
C THR A 74 -11.45 28.19 -16.94
N MET A 75 -10.14 27.92 -16.92
CA MET A 75 -9.16 28.78 -17.60
C MET A 75 -9.30 28.76 -19.13
N PHE A 76 -9.65 27.62 -19.72
CA PHE A 76 -9.91 27.51 -21.16
C PHE A 76 -11.18 28.26 -21.56
N GLU A 77 -12.25 28.18 -20.76
CA GLU A 77 -13.47 28.96 -20.97
C GLU A 77 -13.21 30.47 -20.87
N ASP A 78 -12.45 30.91 -19.86
CA ASP A 78 -12.07 32.32 -19.70
C ASP A 78 -11.19 32.83 -20.86
N LEU A 79 -10.28 31.99 -21.37
CA LEU A 79 -9.39 32.35 -22.47
C LEU A 79 -10.14 32.46 -23.80
N LEU A 80 -11.04 31.52 -24.10
CA LEU A 80 -11.85 31.50 -25.34
C LEU A 80 -13.02 32.50 -25.30
N GLY A 81 -13.52 32.86 -24.12
CA GLY A 81 -14.60 33.85 -23.96
C GLY A 81 -14.16 35.30 -24.19
N SER A 82 -12.86 35.59 -24.08
CA SER A 82 -12.31 36.94 -24.17
C SER A 82 -12.18 37.50 -25.60
N ASP A 83 -12.16 36.62 -26.63
CA ASP A 83 -12.00 37.04 -28.03
C ASP A 83 -13.31 37.59 -28.65
N SER A 84 -14.48 37.19 -28.15
CA SER A 84 -15.76 37.68 -28.68
C SER A 84 -16.12 39.10 -28.23
N GLU A 85 -15.61 39.58 -27.09
CA GLU A 85 -15.92 40.93 -26.59
C GLU A 85 -15.01 42.01 -27.20
N GLN A 86 -13.75 41.71 -27.51
CA GLN A 86 -12.82 42.73 -28.03
C GLN A 86 -13.09 43.12 -29.49
N SER A 87 -13.68 42.24 -30.29
CA SER A 87 -14.07 42.54 -31.68
C SER A 87 -15.31 43.43 -31.79
N ALA A 88 -16.25 43.33 -30.84
CA ALA A 88 -17.50 44.10 -30.84
C ALA A 88 -17.30 45.57 -30.41
N VAL A 89 -16.35 45.85 -29.51
CA VAL A 89 -16.11 47.21 -28.99
C VAL A 89 -15.38 48.09 -30.01
N LYS A 90 -14.55 47.52 -30.89
CA LYS A 90 -13.78 48.30 -31.87
C LYS A 90 -14.62 48.81 -33.06
N LYS A 91 -15.76 48.18 -33.35
CA LYS A 91 -16.63 48.52 -34.51
C LYS A 91 -17.71 49.58 -34.22
N ARG A 92 -17.79 50.12 -33.00
CA ARG A 92 -18.73 51.21 -32.62
C ARG A 92 -18.07 52.59 -32.53
N ARG A 93 -16.81 52.73 -32.96
CA ARG A 93 -16.03 53.98 -32.87
C ARG A 93 -15.45 54.51 -34.19
N GLU A 94 -15.85 53.94 -35.33
CA GLU A 94 -15.73 54.56 -36.67
C GLU A 94 -17.11 54.99 -37.16
#